data_AF-A0A946ECG4-F1
#
_entry.id   AF-A0A946ECG4-F1
#
_cell.length_a   1.000
_cell.length_b   1.000
_cell.length_c   1.000
_cell.angle_alpha   90.00
_cell.angle_beta   90.00
_cell.angle_gamma   90.00
#
_symmetry.space_group_name_H-M   'P 1'
#
loop_
_entity.id
_entity.type
_entity.pdbx_description
1 polymer ?
#
loop_
_entity_poly.entity_id
_entity_poly.type
_entity_poly.pdbx_seq_one_letter_code
_entity_poly.pdbx_strand_id
1 'polypeptide(L)'
;YSGVAQINIEGYAGFLQGTVVDMFQFDMTWPEWMPWVGGNQVFDAIWNFADFCISIGVLVIIVRQKTFLKKKEVQTETEPA
;
A
#
# COMPACT_ATOMS: atom_id res chain seq x y z
N TYR A 1 -5.74 14.72 38.43
CA TYR A 1 -5.25 14.48 37.06
C TYR A 1 -6.01 15.38 36.11
N SER A 2 -5.40 16.50 35.73
CA SER A 2 -5.97 17.49 34.81
C SER A 2 -5.86 16.95 33.39
N GLY A 3 -6.95 16.38 32.87
CA GLY A 3 -7.05 15.71 31.57
C GLY A 3 -7.06 16.67 30.37
N VAL A 4 -6.03 17.50 30.23
CA VAL A 4 -5.80 18.27 29.01
C VAL A 4 -4.67 17.63 28.22
N ALA A 5 -4.99 17.11 27.03
CA ALA A 5 -3.99 16.57 26.12
C ALA A 5 -3.11 17.73 25.62
N GLN A 6 -1.82 17.72 25.97
CA GLN A 6 -0.86 18.69 25.45
C GLN A 6 -0.24 18.14 24.16
N ILE A 7 -0.17 18.99 23.14
CA ILE A 7 0.52 18.69 21.88
C ILE A 7 2.03 18.87 22.14
N ASN A 8 2.64 17.90 22.83
CA ASN A 8 4.09 17.86 23.01
C ASN A 8 4.73 17.16 21.81
N ILE A 9 5.46 17.95 21.01
CA ILE A 9 6.15 17.50 19.78
C ILE A 9 7.57 17.01 20.10
N GLU A 10 8.03 17.09 21.36
CA GLU A 10 9.40 16.77 21.79
C GLU A 10 9.86 15.31 21.55
N GLY A 11 8.96 14.40 21.21
CA GLY A 11 9.28 13.00 20.89
C GLY A 11 9.15 12.61 19.41
N TYR A 12 8.70 13.52 18.54
CA TYR A 12 8.57 13.23 17.12
C TYR A 12 9.88 13.51 16.39
N ALA A 13 10.32 12.54 15.58
CA ALA A 13 11.35 12.75 14.57
C ALA A 13 11.03 14.01 13.73
N GLY A 14 12.03 14.85 13.49
CA GLY A 14 11.88 16.10 12.75
C GLY A 14 11.26 15.91 11.37
N PHE A 15 10.72 16.98 10.79
CA PHE A 15 10.17 16.93 9.43
C PHE A 15 11.24 16.44 8.44
N LEU A 16 10.92 15.37 7.68
CA LEU A 16 11.81 14.72 6.69
C LEU A 16 12.99 13.90 7.25
N GLN A 17 12.86 13.27 8.42
CA GLN A 17 13.93 12.42 8.96
C GLN A 17 14.10 11.04 8.27
N GLY A 18 13.53 10.87 7.06
CA GLY A 18 13.83 9.73 6.18
C GLY A 18 13.48 8.35 6.71
N THR A 19 12.63 8.26 7.73
CA THR A 19 12.13 6.98 8.25
C THR A 19 10.81 6.68 7.57
N VAL A 20 10.78 5.63 6.75
CA VAL A 20 9.54 5.09 6.20
C VAL A 20 8.76 4.53 7.38
N VAL A 21 7.63 5.15 7.73
CA VAL A 21 6.80 4.72 8.86
C VAL A 21 6.13 3.41 8.48
N ASP A 22 6.59 2.32 9.07
CA ASP A 22 5.96 1.01 9.00
C ASP A 22 4.65 1.06 9.78
N MET A 23 3.52 1.06 9.07
CA MET A 23 2.21 1.37 9.66
C MET A 23 1.50 0.15 10.23
N PHE A 24 1.74 -1.05 9.68
CA PHE A 24 1.01 -2.25 10.07
C PHE A 24 1.91 -3.49 10.10
N GLN A 25 2.13 -4.03 11.30
CA GLN A 25 2.68 -5.37 11.52
C GLN A 25 1.53 -6.27 12.01
N PHE A 26 1.19 -7.29 11.23
CA PHE A 26 0.13 -8.23 11.59
C PHE A 26 0.73 -9.42 12.34
N ASP A 27 0.64 -9.41 13.67
CA ASP A 27 0.99 -10.58 14.50
C ASP A 27 -0.18 -11.57 14.51
N MET A 28 -0.34 -12.26 13.39
CA MET A 28 -1.32 -13.32 13.23
C MET A 28 -0.57 -14.63 13.05
N THR A 29 -0.84 -15.61 13.90
CA THR A 29 -0.28 -16.96 13.81
C THR A 29 -1.29 -17.89 13.14
N TRP A 30 -0.80 -18.75 12.25
CA TRP A 30 -1.62 -19.83 11.69
C TRP A 30 -2.09 -20.75 12.82
N PRO A 31 -3.36 -21.14 12.83
CA PRO A 31 -3.85 -22.04 13.86
C PRO A 31 -3.17 -23.41 13.73
N GLU A 32 -2.90 -24.05 14.88
CA GLU A 32 -2.10 -25.29 14.96
C GLU A 32 -2.66 -26.46 14.15
N TRP A 33 -3.97 -26.43 13.84
CA TRP A 33 -4.62 -27.46 13.05
C TRP A 33 -4.29 -27.38 11.55
N MET A 34 -3.64 -26.31 11.08
CA MET A 34 -3.34 -26.14 9.67
C MET A 34 -2.09 -26.96 9.27
N PRO A 35 -2.20 -27.85 8.27
CA PRO A 35 -1.06 -28.64 7.83
C PRO A 35 0.03 -27.73 7.25
N TRP A 36 1.28 -28.01 7.60
CA TRP A 36 2.53 -27.44 7.08
C TRP A 36 2.86 -26.03 7.59
N VAL A 37 1.88 -25.15 7.75
CA VAL A 37 2.09 -23.77 8.22
C VAL A 37 1.59 -23.51 9.64
N GLY A 38 0.90 -24.46 10.27
CA GLY A 38 0.37 -24.34 11.63
C GLY A 38 1.46 -23.93 12.64
N GLY A 39 1.15 -22.93 13.46
CA GLY A 39 2.08 -22.36 14.44
C GLY A 39 3.07 -21.33 13.90
N ASN A 40 3.16 -21.12 12.58
CA ASN A 40 3.98 -20.05 12.00
C ASN A 40 3.18 -18.75 11.88
N GLN A 41 3.86 -17.62 11.82
CA GLN A 41 3.21 -16.34 11.54
C GLN A 41 2.70 -16.32 10.08
N VAL A 42 1.52 -15.72 9.89
CA VAL A 42 0.78 -15.67 8.61
C VAL A 42 1.45 -14.70 7.65
N PHE A 43 1.89 -13.54 8.15
CA PHE A 43 2.57 -12.52 7.38
C PHE A 43 3.56 -11.75 8.26
N ASP A 44 4.81 -12.20 8.30
CA ASP A 44 5.94 -11.49 8.95
C ASP A 44 6.31 -10.20 8.18
N ALA A 45 5.69 -9.97 7.03
CA ALA A 45 5.91 -8.80 6.21
C ALA A 45 5.31 -7.56 6.88
N ILE A 46 6.15 -6.53 7.01
CA ILE A 46 5.75 -5.23 7.51
C ILE A 46 5.08 -4.48 6.36
N TRP A 47 3.79 -4.13 6.50
CA TRP A 47 3.02 -3.48 5.44
C TRP A 47 2.99 -1.98 5.63
N ASN A 48 3.42 -1.25 4.60
CA ASN A 48 3.23 0.19 4.52
C ASN A 48 1.91 0.53 3.82
N PHE A 49 1.31 1.67 4.20
CA PHE A 49 0.17 2.25 3.48
C PHE A 49 0.50 2.51 2.00
N ALA A 50 1.76 2.83 1.68
CA ALA A 50 2.22 2.98 0.31
C ALA A 50 2.09 1.68 -0.50
N ASP A 51 2.51 0.55 0.05
CA ASP A 51 2.45 -0.76 -0.63
C ASP A 51 1.00 -1.23 -0.84
N PHE A 52 0.09 -0.86 0.06
CA PHE A 52 -1.34 -1.07 -0.12
C PHE A 52 -1.88 -0.28 -1.34
N CYS A 53 -1.50 0.99 -1.47
CA CYS A 53 -1.89 1.82 -2.61
C CYS A 53 -1.37 1.26 -3.94
N ILE A 54 -0.10 0.83 -3.96
CA ILE A 54 0.52 0.21 -5.15
C ILE A 54 -0.19 -1.10 -5.49
N SER A 55 -0.45 -1.96 -4.50
CA SER A 55 -1.12 -3.24 -4.70
C SER A 55 -2.51 -3.09 -5.32
N ILE A 56 -3.32 -2.15 -4.80
CA ILE A 56 -4.64 -1.84 -5.38
C ILE A 56 -4.50 -1.27 -6.79
N GLY A 57 -3.56 -0.34 -7.01
CA GLY A 57 -3.33 0.26 -8.32
C GLY A 57 -3.01 -0.79 -9.37
N VAL A 58 -2.10 -1.71 -9.07
CA VAL A 58 -1.74 -2.83 -9.95
C VAL A 58 -2.94 -3.76 -10.16
N LEU A 59 -3.67 -4.11 -9.11
CA LEU A 59 -4.86 -4.97 -9.22
C LEU A 59 -5.92 -4.36 -10.15
N VAL A 60 -6.21 -3.06 -9.99
CA VAL A 60 -7.16 -2.33 -10.84
C VAL A 60 -6.69 -2.30 -12.29
N ILE A 61 -5.39 -2.07 -12.52
CA ILE A 61 -4.80 -2.12 -13.86
C ILE A 61 -4.98 -3.51 -14.46
N ILE A 62 -4.67 -4.59 -13.73
CA ILE A 62 -4.81 -5.98 -14.19
C ILE A 62 -6.27 -6.31 -14.51
N VAL A 63 -7.22 -5.93 -13.66
CA VAL A 63 -8.64 -6.23 -13.88
C VAL A 63 -9.21 -5.44 -15.06
N ARG A 64 -8.75 -4.19 -15.29
CA ARG A 64 -9.30 -3.29 -16.32
C ARG A 64 -8.33 -2.94 -17.45
N GLN A 65 -7.37 -3.81 -17.77
CA GLN A 65 -6.34 -3.59 -18.80
C GLN A 65 -6.93 -3.08 -20.12
N LYS A 66 -8.02 -3.70 -20.60
CA LYS A 66 -8.63 -3.36 -21.91
C LYS A 66 -9.30 -1.97 -21.96
N THR A 67 -9.69 -1.40 -20.83
CA THR A 67 -10.28 -0.04 -20.81
C THR A 67 -9.19 1.02 -20.72
N PHE A 68 -8.15 0.77 -19.92
CA PHE A 68 -7.06 1.73 -19.73
C PHE A 68 -6.05 1.74 -20.88
N LEU A 69 -5.80 0.60 -21.53
CA LEU A 69 -4.86 0.47 -22.65
C LEU A 69 -5.54 0.60 -24.02
N LYS A 70 -6.78 1.13 -24.10
CA LYS A 70 -7.38 1.46 -25.40
C LYS A 70 -6.50 2.51 -26.07
N LYS A 71 -5.70 2.07 -27.04
CA LYS A 71 -4.88 2.92 -27.90
C LYS A 71 -5.82 3.99 -28.48
N LYS A 72 -5.60 5.26 -28.11
CA LYS A 72 -6.19 6.34 -28.90
C LYS A 72 -5.56 6.22 -30.27
N GLU A 73 -6.35 5.81 -31.26
CA GLU A 73 -5.96 5.95 -32.64
C GLU A 73 -5.72 7.45 -32.86
N VAL A 74 -4.46 7.81 -33.08
CA VAL A 74 -4.08 9.15 -33.48
C VAL A 74 -4.74 9.35 -34.84
N GLN A 75 -5.76 10.20 -34.89
CA GLN A 75 -6.34 10.65 -36.14
C GLN A 75 -5.25 11.44 -36.85
N THR A 76 -4.54 10.79 -37.77
CA THR A 76 -3.69 11.48 -38.73
C THR A 76 -4.65 12.21 -39.67
N GLU A 77 -4.83 13.50 -39.42
CA GLU A 77 -5.50 14.42 -40.32
C GLU A 77 -4.65 14.50 -41.60
N THR A 78 -4.99 13.70 -42.60
CA THR A 78 -4.45 13.85 -43.95
C THR A 78 -5.02 15.14 -44.53
N GLU A 79 -4.20 16.19 -44.50
CA GLU A 79 -4.39 17.43 -45.25
C GLU A 79 -4.44 17.10 -46.77
N PRO A 80 -5.52 17.43 -47.50
CA PRO A 80 -5.56 17.19 -48.94
C PRO A 80 -4.69 18.21 -49.68
N ALA A 81 -3.84 17.69 -50.56
CA ALA A 81 -2.89 18.40 -51.42
C ALA A 81 -3.55 19.30 -52.48
#